data_AF-A0A958GHC0-F1
#
_entry.id   AF-A0A958GHC0-F1
#
_cell.length_a   1.000
_cell.length_b   1.000
_cell.length_c   1.000
_cell.angle_alpha   90.00
_cell.angle_beta   90.00
_cell.angle_gamma   90.00
#
_symmetry.space_group_name_H-M   'P 1'
#
loop_
_entity.id
_entity.type
_entity.pdbx_description
1 polymer ?
#
loop_
_entity_poly.entity_id
_entity_poly.type
_entity_poly.pdbx_seq_one_letter_code
_entity_poly.pdbx_strand_id
1 'polypeptide(L)'
;MKIAIIGGGISGLSVAHFLERQLFTQKGSSEAKIELDLFESDSRLGGKVQTTEVGDLLVERGADAILRRRGSDLDLLIKELGLEGEIVSPQRREFAIQHRGRLHFVPLGMLRPFPENLICIWKADLFSFWGKCVATVRPLLEKIFGEQRVGKDPSIASTLRNRYGTEVSRLFYETVFGGIHSGDSNRLSFQALYPHLVKSHEPDVSSIKADTSFISFRRGSRQLVESLRASLKFTKIRCDTTVEQVIQSSEGSSARAYMVTTSGGESLGYDVVISAVPAFAAAPLCENDFPQLRVLLERIVHSTSAIVTMAIRKELLEREPHGSGYLLAPDEQGILTGCTYSSLKWKGRAPDDVILLRIFFGRNEGPRHRADEELFELAKNELRAKLGFRGDPLLCECTRWVQGLPQYHCGHLELMNEIDRVLSDHPGLFLTGTSYRGVGIPDCVKQAKATASRVAAYVEEEQRGSAGKNLKHQSVDDDREGVYGESVCA
;
A
#
# COMPACT_ATOMS: atom_id res chain seq x y z
N MET A 1 -9.25 -2.19 -28.56
CA MET A 1 -8.33 -2.93 -27.67
C MET A 1 -9.07 -3.35 -26.41
N LYS A 2 -8.65 -4.46 -25.79
CA LYS A 2 -9.24 -4.99 -24.57
C LYS A 2 -8.17 -5.11 -23.48
N ILE A 3 -8.43 -4.55 -22.32
CA ILE A 3 -7.50 -4.47 -21.18
C ILE A 3 -8.11 -5.18 -19.98
N ALA A 4 -7.37 -6.11 -19.38
CA ALA A 4 -7.73 -6.75 -18.12
C ALA A 4 -6.99 -6.10 -16.94
N ILE A 5 -7.71 -5.80 -15.87
CA ILE A 5 -7.16 -5.38 -14.57
C ILE A 5 -7.50 -6.47 -13.56
N ILE A 6 -6.49 -7.11 -12.99
CA ILE A 6 -6.66 -8.20 -12.03
C ILE A 6 -6.45 -7.64 -10.62
N GLY A 7 -7.51 -7.63 -9.81
CA GLY A 7 -7.53 -7.12 -8.44
C GLY A 7 -8.26 -5.78 -8.31
N GLY A 8 -9.36 -5.76 -7.56
CA GLY A 8 -10.21 -4.60 -7.26
C GLY A 8 -9.86 -3.85 -5.97
N GLY A 9 -8.61 -3.98 -5.51
CA GLY A 9 -8.05 -3.15 -4.44
C GLY A 9 -7.84 -1.69 -4.87
N ILE A 10 -7.31 -0.87 -3.96
CA ILE A 10 -7.05 0.56 -4.22
C ILE A 10 -6.18 0.79 -5.46
N SER A 11 -5.21 -0.09 -5.73
CA SER A 11 -4.32 0.00 -6.89
C SER A 11 -5.08 -0.25 -8.20
N GLY A 12 -5.84 -1.35 -8.31
CA GLY A 12 -6.59 -1.66 -9.53
C GLY A 12 -7.70 -0.66 -9.83
N LEU A 13 -8.44 -0.22 -8.81
CA LEU A 13 -9.44 0.84 -8.94
C LEU A 13 -8.82 2.16 -9.39
N SER A 14 -7.65 2.53 -8.84
CA SER A 14 -6.95 3.74 -9.25
C SER A 14 -6.42 3.63 -10.68
N VAL A 15 -5.91 2.47 -11.10
CA VAL A 15 -5.50 2.23 -12.49
C VAL A 15 -6.68 2.40 -13.43
N ALA A 16 -7.80 1.74 -13.14
CA ALA A 16 -9.03 1.84 -13.94
C ALA A 16 -9.47 3.30 -14.09
N HIS A 17 -9.50 4.03 -12.97
CA HIS A 17 -9.88 5.44 -12.95
C HIS A 17 -8.95 6.31 -13.82
N PHE A 18 -7.63 6.18 -13.66
CA PHE A 18 -6.68 6.96 -14.46
C PHE A 18 -6.67 6.56 -15.94
N LEU A 19 -6.90 5.29 -16.28
CA LEU A 19 -7.05 4.84 -17.66
C LEU A 19 -8.31 5.42 -18.31
N GLU A 20 -9.45 5.39 -17.64
CA GLU A 20 -10.68 6.02 -18.15
C GLU A 20 -10.45 7.51 -18.46
N ARG A 21 -9.78 8.22 -17.55
CA ARG A 21 -9.42 9.62 -17.77
C ARG A 21 -8.55 9.85 -18.99
N GLN A 22 -7.49 9.06 -19.14
CA GLN A 22 -6.50 9.27 -20.20
C GLN A 22 -7.02 8.83 -21.57
N LEU A 23 -7.73 7.70 -21.64
CA LEU A 23 -8.12 7.06 -22.89
C LEU A 23 -9.51 7.47 -23.40
N PHE A 24 -10.45 7.88 -22.52
CA PHE A 24 -11.84 8.15 -22.92
C PHE A 24 -12.21 9.64 -22.83
N THR A 25 -11.39 10.47 -22.20
CA THR A 25 -11.66 11.92 -22.07
C THR A 25 -10.95 12.75 -23.16
N GLN A 26 -9.99 12.17 -23.88
CA GLN A 26 -9.36 12.83 -25.03
C GLN A 26 -10.29 12.80 -26.24
N LYS A 27 -11.11 13.85 -26.36
CA LYS A 27 -11.89 14.17 -27.57
C LYS A 27 -10.94 14.36 -28.75
N GLY A 28 -10.80 13.37 -29.61
CA GLY A 28 -10.15 13.55 -30.92
C GLY A 28 -9.37 12.35 -31.47
N SER A 29 -9.09 11.32 -30.67
CA SER A 29 -8.42 10.12 -31.17
C SER A 29 -9.47 9.13 -31.68
N SER A 30 -9.27 8.63 -32.91
CA SER A 30 -10.11 7.68 -33.65
C SER A 30 -10.83 6.64 -32.82
N GLU A 31 -12.00 6.21 -33.32
CA GLU A 31 -12.96 5.19 -32.87
C GLU A 31 -12.40 3.78 -32.54
N ALA A 32 -11.21 3.67 -31.95
CA ALA A 32 -10.74 2.42 -31.37
C ALA A 32 -11.54 2.18 -30.07
N LYS A 33 -12.55 1.30 -30.15
CA LYS A 33 -13.29 0.82 -28.98
C LYS A 33 -12.30 0.19 -27.99
N ILE A 34 -12.02 0.89 -26.90
CA ILE A 34 -11.25 0.37 -25.76
C ILE A 34 -12.24 -0.22 -24.76
N GLU A 35 -12.01 -1.46 -24.37
CA GLU A 35 -12.81 -2.18 -23.38
C GLU A 35 -11.94 -2.47 -22.16
N LEU A 36 -12.43 -2.12 -20.98
CA LEU A 36 -11.75 -2.33 -19.70
C LEU A 36 -12.54 -3.33 -18.87
N ASP A 37 -11.93 -4.46 -18.51
CA ASP A 37 -12.49 -5.42 -17.55
C ASP A 37 -11.66 -5.40 -16.26
N LEU A 38 -12.32 -5.26 -15.11
CA LEU A 38 -11.70 -5.40 -13.80
C LEU A 38 -12.23 -6.64 -13.10
N PHE A 39 -11.33 -7.55 -12.75
CA PHE A 39 -11.63 -8.80 -12.06
C PHE A 39 -11.28 -8.70 -10.58
N GLU A 40 -12.21 -9.08 -9.71
CA GLU A 40 -12.04 -9.13 -8.26
C GLU A 40 -12.55 -10.48 -7.76
N SER A 41 -11.74 -11.17 -6.95
CA SER A 41 -12.06 -12.48 -6.40
C SER A 41 -13.10 -12.40 -5.30
N ASP A 42 -13.07 -11.32 -4.50
CA ASP A 42 -14.04 -11.10 -3.44
C ASP A 42 -15.39 -10.62 -4.02
N SER A 43 -16.46 -10.74 -3.23
CA SER A 43 -17.78 -10.17 -3.53
C SER A 43 -17.84 -8.64 -3.48
N ARG A 44 -16.69 -8.01 -3.23
CA ARG A 44 -16.58 -6.57 -3.01
C ARG A 44 -15.21 -6.04 -3.43
N LEU A 45 -15.20 -4.75 -3.72
CA LEU A 45 -13.98 -4.01 -4.02
C LEU A 45 -13.29 -3.50 -2.76
N GLY A 46 -12.11 -2.90 -2.94
CA GLY A 46 -11.35 -2.17 -1.93
C GLY A 46 -10.20 -2.94 -1.30
N GLY A 47 -10.18 -4.28 -1.43
CA GLY A 47 -9.14 -5.14 -0.90
C GLY A 47 -8.87 -4.85 0.57
N LYS A 48 -7.67 -4.35 0.90
CA LYS A 48 -7.25 -4.03 2.28
C LYS A 48 -7.88 -2.76 2.88
N VAL A 49 -8.55 -1.95 2.07
CA VAL A 49 -9.29 -0.77 2.52
C VAL A 49 -10.70 -1.22 2.88
N GLN A 50 -10.95 -1.38 4.17
CA GLN A 50 -12.15 -2.03 4.67
C GLN A 50 -12.67 -1.30 5.91
N THR A 51 -13.86 -0.73 5.79
CA THR A 51 -14.62 -0.17 6.91
C THR A 51 -15.97 -0.88 7.02
N THR A 52 -16.35 -1.31 8.22
CA THR A 52 -17.64 -1.93 8.52
C THR A 52 -18.40 -1.12 9.56
N GLU A 53 -19.72 -1.03 9.41
CA GLU A 53 -20.62 -0.46 10.41
C GLU A 53 -21.21 -1.58 11.26
N VAL A 54 -21.12 -1.45 12.58
CA VAL A 54 -21.67 -2.42 13.55
C VAL A 54 -22.48 -1.64 14.58
N GLY A 55 -23.80 -1.56 14.37
CA GLY A 55 -24.63 -0.59 15.10
C GLY A 55 -24.11 0.83 14.88
N ASP A 56 -23.88 1.57 15.97
CA ASP A 56 -23.34 2.94 15.94
C ASP A 56 -21.79 3.00 15.88
N LEU A 57 -21.14 1.86 15.65
CA LEU A 57 -19.69 1.74 15.56
C LEU A 57 -19.23 1.75 14.10
N LEU A 58 -18.12 2.43 13.83
CA LEU A 58 -17.49 2.47 12.51
C LEU A 58 -16.06 1.92 12.62
N VAL A 59 -15.90 0.69 12.15
CA VAL A 59 -14.72 -0.16 12.39
C VAL A 59 -13.85 -0.25 11.14
N GLU A 60 -12.58 0.15 11.26
CA GLU A 60 -11.56 -0.10 10.23
C GLU A 60 -10.93 -1.48 10.43
N ARG A 61 -11.12 -2.38 9.46
CA ARG A 61 -10.55 -3.74 9.51
C ARG A 61 -9.10 -3.79 9.02
N GLY A 62 -8.68 -2.81 8.23
CA GLY A 62 -7.33 -2.73 7.64
C GLY A 62 -6.65 -1.40 7.94
N ALA A 63 -6.56 -0.53 6.94
CA ALA A 63 -5.89 0.77 7.06
C ALA A 63 -6.56 1.67 8.11
N ASP A 64 -5.82 2.09 9.14
CA ASP A 64 -6.31 3.02 10.17
C ASP A 64 -6.30 4.49 9.71
N ALA A 65 -5.27 4.85 8.96
CA ALA A 65 -4.91 6.22 8.65
C ALA A 65 -4.29 6.31 7.26
N ILE A 66 -4.50 7.42 6.59
CA ILE A 66 -3.92 7.69 5.28
C ILE A 66 -3.00 8.91 5.40
N LEU A 67 -1.74 8.77 5.01
CA LEU A 67 -0.79 9.87 5.03
C LEU A 67 -1.00 10.76 3.80
N ARG A 68 -1.77 11.84 3.95
CA ARG A 68 -2.00 12.83 2.89
C ARG A 68 -0.88 13.85 2.87
N ARG A 69 -0.28 14.07 1.70
CA ARG A 69 0.61 15.21 1.42
C ARG A 69 -0.08 16.11 0.41
N ARG A 70 -0.22 17.41 0.68
CA ARG A 70 -0.84 18.32 -0.30
C ARG A 70 -0.08 18.28 -1.63
N GLY A 71 -0.82 18.32 -2.74
CA GLY A 71 -0.26 18.23 -4.09
C GLY A 71 0.20 16.83 -4.53
N SER A 72 0.12 15.81 -3.66
CA SER A 72 0.38 14.42 -4.08
C SER A 72 -0.73 13.88 -4.98
N ASP A 73 -0.45 12.80 -5.72
CA ASP A 73 -1.44 12.13 -6.57
C ASP A 73 -2.70 11.73 -5.80
N LEU A 74 -2.56 11.29 -4.54
CA LEU A 74 -3.70 11.04 -3.65
C LEU A 74 -4.47 12.31 -3.31
N ASP A 75 -3.79 13.43 -3.03
CA ASP A 75 -4.44 14.70 -2.72
C ASP A 75 -5.29 15.20 -3.90
N LEU A 76 -4.75 15.10 -5.11
CA LEU A 76 -5.45 15.43 -6.35
C LEU A 76 -6.63 14.49 -6.61
N LEU A 77 -6.45 13.19 -6.37
CA LEU A 77 -7.53 12.21 -6.50
C LEU A 77 -8.67 12.49 -5.51
N ILE A 78 -8.36 12.81 -4.25
CA ILE A 78 -9.37 13.16 -3.23
C ILE A 78 -10.19 14.38 -3.66
N LYS A 79 -9.53 15.42 -4.21
CA LYS A 79 -10.17 16.61 -4.77
C LYS A 79 -11.10 16.25 -5.91
N GLU A 80 -10.60 15.47 -6.84
CA GLU A 80 -11.34 15.04 -8.02
C GLU A 80 -12.60 14.23 -7.65
N LEU A 81 -12.48 13.35 -6.67
CA LEU A 81 -13.59 12.53 -6.18
C LEU A 81 -14.57 13.31 -5.27
N GLY A 82 -14.33 14.61 -5.05
CA GLY A 82 -15.18 15.46 -4.20
C GLY A 82 -15.13 15.10 -2.70
N LEU A 83 -14.07 14.42 -2.25
CA LEU A 83 -13.96 13.90 -0.89
C LEU A 83 -13.32 14.87 0.11
N GLU A 84 -12.99 16.10 -0.29
CA GLU A 84 -12.31 17.06 0.59
C GLU A 84 -13.12 17.42 1.86
N GLY A 85 -14.43 17.60 1.71
CA GLY A 85 -15.35 17.88 2.83
C GLY A 85 -15.59 16.70 3.77
N GLU A 86 -15.17 15.50 3.36
CA GLU A 86 -15.33 14.26 4.12
C GLU A 86 -14.12 13.93 4.99
N ILE A 87 -13.04 14.70 4.88
CA ILE A 87 -11.78 14.44 5.58
C ILE A 87 -11.93 14.69 7.09
N VAL A 88 -11.50 13.71 7.88
CA VAL A 88 -11.40 13.78 9.33
C VAL A 88 -9.93 13.83 9.74
N SER A 89 -9.58 14.82 10.55
CA SER A 89 -8.24 14.96 11.14
C SER A 89 -8.17 14.29 12.52
N PRO A 90 -6.99 13.79 12.94
CA PRO A 90 -6.83 13.15 14.24
C PRO A 90 -7.06 14.16 15.36
N GLN A 91 -7.95 13.81 16.31
CA GLN A 91 -8.25 14.62 17.49
C GLN A 91 -7.12 14.53 18.52
N ARG A 92 -6.60 13.32 18.74
CA ARG A 92 -5.41 13.05 19.56
C ARG A 92 -4.27 12.56 18.67
N ARG A 93 -3.10 13.17 18.81
CA ARG A 93 -1.90 12.86 17.99
C ARG A 93 -0.79 12.17 18.77
N GLU A 94 -0.79 12.35 20.08
CA GLU A 94 0.22 11.76 20.96
C GLU A 94 0.04 10.25 21.01
N PHE A 95 1.16 9.53 21.14
CA PHE A 95 1.17 8.10 21.39
C PHE A 95 2.29 7.79 22.37
N ALA A 96 2.23 6.62 22.98
CA ALA A 96 3.26 6.16 23.91
C ALA A 96 4.03 4.96 23.38
N ILE A 97 5.24 4.77 23.90
CA ILE A 97 5.99 3.52 23.77
C ILE A 97 5.99 2.85 25.14
N GLN A 98 5.56 1.60 25.18
CA GLN A 98 5.68 0.77 26.36
C GLN A 98 7.10 0.24 26.47
N HIS A 99 7.75 0.53 27.59
CA HIS A 99 9.07 0.00 27.93
C HIS A 99 9.19 -0.14 29.46
N ARG A 100 9.62 -1.33 29.88
CA ARG A 100 9.63 -1.83 31.26
C ARG A 100 8.28 -1.70 31.94
N GLY A 101 7.22 -2.10 31.24
CA GLY A 101 5.84 -2.08 31.74
C GLY A 101 5.20 -0.68 31.86
N ARG A 102 5.95 0.41 31.64
CA ARG A 102 5.46 1.80 31.72
C ARG A 102 5.25 2.39 30.33
N LEU A 103 4.24 3.25 30.21
CA LEU A 103 3.96 4.01 28.98
C LEU A 103 4.73 5.33 28.99
N HIS A 104 5.60 5.51 28.00
CA HIS A 104 6.39 6.72 27.81
C HIS A 104 5.85 7.50 26.63
N PHE A 105 5.23 8.67 26.86
CA PHE A 105 4.69 9.48 25.78
C PHE A 105 5.80 10.09 24.93
N VAL A 106 5.64 9.93 23.62
CA VAL A 106 6.61 10.41 22.65
C VAL A 106 6.31 11.87 22.31
N PRO A 107 7.28 12.79 22.41
CA PRO A 107 7.11 14.16 21.95
C PRO A 107 6.67 14.23 20.48
N LEU A 108 5.69 15.07 20.16
CA LEU A 108 5.14 15.19 18.79
C LEU A 108 6.21 15.44 17.73
N GLY A 109 7.27 16.17 18.05
CA GLY A 109 8.39 16.42 17.14
C GLY A 109 9.19 15.15 16.76
N MET A 110 8.98 14.02 17.43
CA MET A 110 9.55 12.73 17.06
C MET A 110 8.64 11.87 16.18
N LEU A 111 7.38 12.27 15.92
CA LEU A 111 6.44 11.51 15.07
C LEU A 111 6.89 11.40 13.60
N ARG A 112 7.82 12.26 13.19
CA ARG A 112 8.43 12.19 11.87
C ARG A 112 9.56 11.13 11.88
N PRO A 113 9.87 10.52 10.74
CA PRO A 113 10.98 9.56 10.65
C PRO A 113 12.33 10.06 11.16
N PHE A 114 12.52 11.38 11.23
CA PHE A 114 13.60 12.04 11.95
C PHE A 114 13.00 13.05 12.91
N PRO A 115 13.63 13.32 14.07
CA PRO A 115 13.09 14.25 15.02
C PRO A 115 13.21 15.66 14.45
N GLU A 116 12.17 16.49 14.61
CA GLU A 116 12.14 17.88 14.16
C GLU A 116 13.35 18.68 14.65
N ASN A 117 13.80 18.36 15.86
CA ASN A 117 15.05 18.84 16.43
C ASN A 117 15.51 17.86 17.52
N LEU A 118 16.81 17.92 17.85
CA LEU A 118 17.39 17.04 18.86
C LEU A 118 16.84 17.29 20.27
N ILE A 119 16.30 18.49 20.56
CA ILE A 119 15.66 18.81 21.84
C ILE A 119 14.49 17.86 22.13
N CYS A 120 13.79 17.36 21.10
CA CYS A 120 12.73 16.38 21.27
C CYS A 120 13.23 15.07 21.90
N ILE A 121 14.44 14.62 21.56
CA ILE A 121 15.06 13.43 22.17
C ILE A 121 15.33 13.67 23.66
N TRP A 122 15.78 14.87 24.02
CA TRP A 122 16.05 15.24 25.41
C TRP A 122 14.77 15.33 26.25
N LYS A 123 13.67 15.81 25.67
CA LYS A 123 12.34 15.87 26.29
C LYS A 123 11.67 14.50 26.44
N ALA A 124 12.09 13.50 25.66
CA ALA A 124 11.52 12.16 25.75
C ALA A 124 11.92 11.48 27.07
N ASP A 125 10.93 11.01 27.83
CA ASP A 125 11.12 10.21 29.04
C ASP A 125 11.31 8.72 28.72
N LEU A 126 11.95 8.40 27.57
CA LEU A 126 12.12 7.02 27.11
C LEU A 126 13.59 6.55 27.16
N PHE A 127 14.54 7.50 27.09
CA PHE A 127 15.95 7.21 26.86
C PHE A 127 16.81 7.58 28.07
N SER A 128 17.87 6.80 28.30
CA SER A 128 18.90 7.15 29.27
C SER A 128 19.64 8.45 28.90
N PHE A 129 20.29 9.06 29.89
CA PHE A 129 21.16 10.23 29.66
C PHE A 129 22.23 9.94 28.60
N TRP A 130 22.88 8.77 28.66
CA TRP A 130 23.89 8.36 27.69
C TRP A 130 23.31 8.14 26.29
N GLY A 131 22.12 7.55 26.18
CA GLY A 131 21.42 7.42 24.90
C GLY A 131 21.12 8.77 24.26
N LYS A 132 20.68 9.75 25.06
CA LYS A 132 20.44 11.13 24.61
C LYS A 132 21.72 11.80 24.11
N CYS A 133 22.85 11.63 24.84
CA CYS A 133 24.16 12.13 24.41
C CYS A 133 24.59 11.51 23.08
N VAL A 134 24.56 10.19 22.95
CA VAL A 134 24.96 9.49 21.71
C VAL A 134 24.08 9.92 20.52
N ALA A 135 22.77 9.98 20.72
CA ALA A 135 21.81 10.38 19.68
C ALA A 135 21.94 11.86 19.26
N THR A 136 22.61 12.68 20.07
CA THR A 136 22.89 14.08 19.77
C THR A 136 24.26 14.25 19.10
N VAL A 137 25.29 13.57 19.61
CA VAL A 137 26.68 13.70 19.12
C VAL A 137 26.86 13.05 17.76
N ARG A 138 26.31 11.86 17.53
CA ARG A 138 26.52 11.14 16.26
C ARG A 138 26.03 11.91 15.02
N PRO A 139 24.82 12.49 14.98
CA PRO A 139 24.39 13.30 13.85
C PRO A 139 25.23 14.57 13.66
N LEU A 140 25.83 15.12 14.72
CA LEU A 140 26.75 16.26 14.61
C LEU A 140 28.10 15.83 14.02
N LEU A 141 28.63 14.68 14.43
CA LEU A 141 29.84 14.11 13.84
C LEU A 141 29.62 13.75 12.37
N GLU A 142 28.45 13.22 12.01
CA GLU A 142 28.05 12.94 10.63
C GLU A 142 28.09 14.21 9.75
N LYS A 143 27.66 15.36 10.29
CA LYS A 143 27.78 16.65 9.59
C LYS A 143 29.22 17.14 9.41
N ILE A 144 30.12 16.80 10.34
CA ILE A 144 31.51 17.28 10.34
C ILE A 144 32.40 16.36 9.48
N PHE A 145 32.25 15.05 9.63
CA PHE A 145 33.15 14.04 9.05
C PHE A 145 32.54 13.31 7.85
N GLY A 146 31.29 13.63 7.50
CA GLY A 146 30.54 12.96 6.45
C GLY A 146 29.84 11.68 6.94
N GLU A 147 28.92 11.20 6.11
CA GLU A 147 28.17 9.98 6.40
C GLU A 147 29.07 8.74 6.35
N GLN A 148 28.90 7.85 7.33
CA GLN A 148 29.49 6.52 7.21
C GLN A 148 28.71 5.72 6.17
N ARG A 149 29.41 5.12 5.22
CA ARG A 149 28.80 4.28 4.19
C ARG A 149 28.19 3.03 4.82
N VAL A 150 26.86 2.97 4.89
CA VAL A 150 26.11 1.78 5.32
C VAL A 150 25.68 0.98 4.08
N GLY A 151 26.65 0.44 3.33
CA GLY A 151 26.36 -0.41 2.16
C GLY A 151 25.52 0.28 1.06
N LYS A 152 25.05 -0.51 0.08
CA LYS A 152 24.26 0.00 -1.06
C LYS A 152 22.77 0.12 -0.75
N ASP A 153 22.20 -0.79 0.04
CA ASP A 153 20.80 -0.77 0.49
C ASP A 153 20.69 -1.20 1.97
N PRO A 154 20.99 -0.29 2.92
CA PRO A 154 20.98 -0.60 4.35
C PRO A 154 19.58 -0.88 4.88
N SER A 155 19.52 -1.66 5.95
CA SER A 155 18.28 -1.84 6.69
C SER A 155 17.92 -0.61 7.52
N ILE A 156 16.63 -0.46 7.84
CA ILE A 156 16.13 0.61 8.72
C ILE A 156 16.94 0.65 10.02
N ALA A 157 17.16 -0.51 10.65
CA ALA A 157 17.87 -0.58 11.91
C ALA A 157 19.35 -0.20 11.76
N SER A 158 20.06 -0.66 10.71
CA SER A 158 21.47 -0.30 10.56
C SER A 158 21.67 1.18 10.29
N THR A 159 20.82 1.80 9.45
CA THR A 159 20.84 3.25 9.21
C THR A 159 20.60 4.03 10.49
N LEU A 160 19.56 3.69 11.27
CA LEU A 160 19.15 4.47 12.42
C LEU A 160 20.01 4.24 13.66
N ARG A 161 20.56 3.03 13.86
CA ARG A 161 21.57 2.76 14.89
C ARG A 161 22.85 3.53 14.62
N ASN A 162 23.28 3.59 13.35
CA ASN A 162 24.48 4.35 13.00
C ASN A 162 24.29 5.84 13.30
N ARG A 163 23.10 6.38 12.98
CA ARG A 163 22.80 7.80 13.14
C ARG A 163 22.48 8.23 14.57
N TYR A 164 21.62 7.51 15.28
CA TYR A 164 21.10 7.90 16.60
C TYR A 164 21.59 7.01 17.75
N GLY A 165 22.42 6.01 17.48
CA GLY A 165 22.87 5.04 18.46
C GLY A 165 21.83 3.95 18.75
N THR A 166 22.30 2.91 19.43
CA THR A 166 21.53 1.68 19.65
C THR A 166 20.27 1.90 20.48
N GLU A 167 20.34 2.69 21.56
CA GLU A 167 19.20 2.85 22.48
C GLU A 167 18.01 3.55 21.81
N VAL A 168 18.23 4.72 21.19
CA VAL A 168 17.17 5.48 20.51
C VAL A 168 16.64 4.73 19.30
N SER A 169 17.53 4.10 18.51
CA SER A 169 17.10 3.25 17.38
C SER A 169 16.19 2.12 17.84
N ARG A 170 16.63 1.34 18.84
CA ARG A 170 15.90 0.16 19.29
C ARG A 170 14.57 0.50 19.95
N LEU A 171 14.56 1.48 20.86
CA LEU A 171 13.36 1.80 21.64
C LEU A 171 12.32 2.60 20.84
N PHE A 172 12.77 3.50 19.97
CA PHE A 172 11.86 4.37 19.23
C PHE A 172 11.66 3.93 17.78
N TYR A 173 12.73 3.97 16.99
CA TYR A 173 12.60 3.79 15.54
C TYR A 173 12.23 2.37 15.14
N GLU A 174 12.90 1.37 15.71
CA GLU A 174 12.59 -0.04 15.44
C GLU A 174 11.19 -0.42 15.93
N THR A 175 10.72 0.19 17.03
CA THR A 175 9.34 0.06 17.51
C THR A 175 8.33 0.63 16.52
N VAL A 176 8.52 1.87 16.08
CA VAL A 176 7.61 2.58 15.19
C VAL A 176 7.60 1.94 13.80
N PHE A 177 8.78 1.76 13.19
CA PHE A 177 8.89 1.23 11.84
C PHE A 177 8.59 -0.28 11.76
N GLY A 178 9.04 -1.05 12.75
CA GLY A 178 8.65 -2.46 12.86
C GLY A 178 7.14 -2.62 13.11
N GLY A 179 6.51 -1.68 13.83
CA GLY A 179 5.06 -1.64 14.01
C GLY A 179 4.29 -1.32 12.73
N ILE A 180 4.72 -0.31 11.97
CA ILE A 180 4.07 0.11 10.71
C ILE A 180 4.12 -1.00 9.66
N HIS A 181 5.26 -1.69 9.53
CA HIS A 181 5.47 -2.72 8.51
C HIS A 181 5.19 -4.14 8.98
N SER A 182 4.87 -4.34 10.27
CA SER A 182 4.76 -5.65 10.92
C SER A 182 5.94 -6.56 10.54
N GLY A 183 7.15 -6.02 10.67
CA GLY A 183 8.37 -6.61 10.11
C GLY A 183 9.62 -6.32 10.93
N ASP A 184 10.69 -7.06 10.64
CA ASP A 184 11.98 -6.89 11.29
C ASP A 184 12.77 -5.73 10.67
N SER A 185 12.95 -4.66 11.43
CA SER A 185 13.72 -3.48 11.00
C SER A 185 15.19 -3.78 10.66
N ASN A 186 15.74 -4.92 11.10
CA ASN A 186 17.09 -5.37 10.71
C ASN A 186 17.15 -5.88 9.26
N ARG A 187 16.01 -6.25 8.68
CA ARG A 187 15.89 -6.80 7.32
C ARG A 187 15.24 -5.83 6.35
N LEU A 188 14.33 -4.99 6.82
CA LEU A 188 13.61 -4.03 5.99
C LEU A 188 14.55 -2.95 5.42
N SER A 189 14.51 -2.75 4.11
CA SER A 189 15.28 -1.74 3.38
C SER A 189 14.83 -0.32 3.75
N PHE A 190 15.78 0.50 4.18
CA PHE A 190 15.52 1.92 4.43
C PHE A 190 15.25 2.67 3.11
N GLN A 191 15.95 2.30 2.03
CA GLN A 191 15.81 2.97 0.73
C GLN A 191 14.49 2.68 0.04
N ALA A 192 14.01 1.43 0.10
CA ALA A 192 12.76 1.03 -0.52
C ALA A 192 11.55 1.67 0.17
N LEU A 193 11.56 1.73 1.50
CA LEU A 193 10.42 2.20 2.30
C LEU A 193 10.44 3.71 2.57
N TYR A 194 11.63 4.32 2.64
CA TYR A 194 11.78 5.74 2.93
C TYR A 194 12.72 6.46 1.96
N PRO A 195 12.50 6.37 0.63
CA PRO A 195 13.41 6.93 -0.38
C PRO A 195 13.57 8.46 -0.27
N HIS A 196 12.54 9.14 0.23
CA HIS A 196 12.56 10.59 0.45
C HIS A 196 13.48 11.00 1.60
N LEU A 197 13.71 10.11 2.58
CA LEU A 197 14.62 10.36 3.69
C LEU A 197 16.08 10.09 3.35
N VAL A 198 16.33 9.29 2.32
CA VAL A 198 17.67 9.01 1.80
C VAL A 198 18.18 10.18 0.96
N LYS A 199 17.31 10.78 0.14
CA LYS A 199 17.71 11.88 -0.75
C LYS A 199 17.90 13.21 -0.01
N SER A 200 17.17 13.42 1.08
CA SER A 200 17.25 14.60 1.92
C SER A 200 18.35 14.46 2.99
N HIS A 201 19.61 14.70 2.60
CA HIS A 201 20.75 14.76 3.54
C HIS A 201 20.60 15.88 4.57
N GLU A 202 19.86 16.92 4.21
CA GLU A 202 19.25 17.85 5.14
C GLU A 202 17.77 17.55 5.21
N PRO A 203 17.17 17.37 6.39
CA PRO A 203 15.77 17.69 6.51
C PRO A 203 15.72 19.18 6.19
N ASP A 204 15.39 19.54 4.95
CA ASP A 204 14.83 20.86 4.73
C ASP A 204 13.50 20.82 5.48
N VAL A 205 13.56 21.14 6.78
CA VAL A 205 12.42 21.21 7.69
C VAL A 205 11.42 22.24 7.14
N SER A 206 11.87 23.13 6.24
CA SER A 206 11.02 24.05 5.49
C SER A 206 10.32 23.41 4.28
N SER A 207 10.75 22.24 3.78
CA SER A 207 10.11 21.49 2.69
C SER A 207 9.15 20.40 3.18
N ILE A 208 9.36 19.86 4.40
CA ILE A 208 8.29 19.19 5.17
C ILE A 208 7.42 20.29 5.79
N LYS A 209 6.82 21.12 4.92
CA LYS A 209 5.83 22.12 5.29
C LYS A 209 4.67 21.46 6.02
N ALA A 210 3.85 22.30 6.67
CA ALA A 210 2.57 22.00 7.33
C ALA A 210 1.50 21.28 6.46
N ASP A 211 1.90 20.63 5.37
CA ASP A 211 1.10 20.07 4.29
C ASP A 211 1.02 18.54 4.31
N THR A 212 1.69 17.87 5.27
CA THR A 212 1.57 16.42 5.48
C THR A 212 0.77 16.12 6.75
N SER A 213 -0.28 15.32 6.63
CA SER A 213 -1.14 14.95 7.76
C SER A 213 -1.71 13.54 7.59
N PHE A 214 -1.89 12.84 8.71
CA PHE A 214 -2.73 11.65 8.73
C PHE A 214 -4.18 12.08 8.64
N ILE A 215 -4.93 11.43 7.76
CA ILE A 215 -6.36 11.64 7.58
C ILE A 215 -7.12 10.32 7.64
N SER A 216 -8.42 10.43 7.86
CA SER A 216 -9.41 9.42 7.56
C SER A 216 -10.64 10.11 6.94
N PHE A 217 -11.74 9.39 6.69
CA PHE A 217 -12.98 10.00 6.18
C PHE A 217 -14.14 9.78 7.14
N ARG A 218 -15.17 10.64 7.08
CA ARG A 218 -16.34 10.61 7.98
C ARG A 218 -16.96 9.21 8.11
N ARG A 219 -17.30 8.57 6.99
CA ARG A 219 -17.81 7.19 6.90
C ARG A 219 -16.72 6.13 6.70
N GLY A 220 -15.48 6.45 7.08
CA GLY A 220 -14.31 5.57 7.06
C GLY A 220 -13.62 5.48 5.70
N SER A 221 -12.53 4.73 5.67
CA SER A 221 -11.67 4.55 4.49
C SER A 221 -12.39 3.95 3.28
N ARG A 222 -13.50 3.21 3.50
CA ARG A 222 -14.39 2.70 2.44
C ARG A 222 -14.89 3.80 1.48
N GLN A 223 -15.04 5.04 1.94
CA GLN A 223 -15.53 6.13 1.09
C GLN A 223 -14.62 6.37 -0.12
N LEU A 224 -13.30 6.21 0.03
CA LEU A 224 -12.38 6.33 -1.09
C LEU A 224 -12.62 5.26 -2.15
N VAL A 225 -12.91 4.02 -1.72
CA VAL A 225 -13.22 2.88 -2.59
C VAL A 225 -14.55 3.09 -3.30
N GLU A 226 -15.59 3.50 -2.56
CA GLU A 226 -16.92 3.78 -3.09
C GLU A 226 -16.89 4.90 -4.13
N SER A 227 -16.20 6.00 -3.84
CA SER A 227 -16.05 7.12 -4.77
C SER A 227 -15.25 6.74 -6.02
N LEU A 228 -14.17 5.94 -5.87
CA LEU A 228 -13.44 5.41 -7.03
C LEU A 228 -14.34 4.55 -7.89
N ARG A 229 -15.06 3.59 -7.31
CA ARG A 229 -16.03 2.75 -8.04
C ARG A 229 -17.07 3.62 -8.77
N ALA A 230 -17.65 4.61 -8.09
CA ALA A 230 -18.66 5.50 -8.67
C ALA A 230 -18.11 6.38 -9.79
N SER A 231 -16.80 6.64 -9.82
CA SER A 231 -16.15 7.40 -10.89
C SER A 231 -15.97 6.61 -12.18
N LEU A 232 -15.98 5.26 -12.12
CA LEU A 232 -15.78 4.38 -13.27
C LEU A 232 -17.07 4.28 -14.09
N LYS A 233 -17.01 4.65 -15.37
CA LYS A 233 -18.15 4.64 -16.31
C LYS A 233 -17.98 3.62 -17.43
N PHE A 234 -16.75 3.29 -17.78
CA PHE A 234 -16.43 2.45 -18.93
C PHE A 234 -15.81 1.10 -18.54
N THR A 235 -15.41 0.95 -17.27
CA THR A 235 -14.86 -0.29 -16.73
C THR A 235 -15.96 -1.26 -16.34
N LYS A 236 -15.95 -2.45 -16.94
CA LYS A 236 -16.79 -3.58 -16.54
C LYS A 236 -16.16 -4.27 -15.33
N ILE A 237 -16.80 -4.10 -14.17
CA ILE A 237 -16.34 -4.69 -12.91
C ILE A 237 -16.99 -6.07 -12.73
N ARG A 238 -16.17 -7.08 -12.46
CA ARG A 238 -16.56 -8.48 -12.24
C ARG A 238 -16.04 -8.94 -10.86
N CYS A 239 -16.89 -8.83 -9.84
CA CYS A 239 -16.64 -9.41 -8.51
C CYS A 239 -16.94 -10.91 -8.53
N ASP A 240 -16.56 -11.62 -7.47
CA ASP A 240 -16.71 -13.08 -7.34
C ASP A 240 -16.09 -13.83 -8.54
N THR A 241 -15.06 -13.24 -9.16
CA THR A 241 -14.43 -13.76 -10.37
C THR A 241 -12.92 -13.81 -10.17
N THR A 242 -12.44 -14.94 -9.67
CA THR A 242 -11.00 -15.18 -9.50
C THR A 242 -10.38 -15.43 -10.87
N VAL A 243 -9.29 -14.73 -11.17
CA VAL A 243 -8.41 -15.09 -12.30
C VAL A 243 -7.47 -16.18 -11.81
N GLU A 244 -7.44 -17.31 -12.50
CA GLU A 244 -6.64 -18.48 -12.13
C GLU A 244 -5.41 -18.64 -13.02
N GLN A 245 -5.47 -18.12 -14.25
CA GLN A 245 -4.38 -18.28 -15.21
C GLN A 245 -4.29 -17.08 -16.15
N VAL A 246 -3.05 -16.69 -16.46
CA VAL A 246 -2.73 -15.77 -17.56
C VAL A 246 -1.70 -16.46 -18.44
N ILE A 247 -2.00 -16.60 -19.73
CA ILE A 247 -1.09 -17.17 -20.72
C ILE A 247 -0.85 -16.17 -21.85
N GLN A 248 0.37 -16.16 -22.38
CA GLN A 248 0.71 -15.44 -23.60
C GLN A 248 0.21 -16.26 -24.79
N SER A 249 -0.57 -15.64 -25.66
CA SER A 249 -1.06 -16.33 -26.86
C SER A 249 0.10 -16.58 -27.82
N SER A 250 0.15 -17.77 -28.42
CA SER A 250 1.11 -18.06 -29.48
C SER A 250 0.75 -17.29 -30.76
N GLU A 251 1.77 -16.88 -31.52
CA GLU A 251 1.55 -16.23 -32.82
C GLU A 251 0.68 -17.12 -33.72
N GLY A 252 -0.49 -16.60 -34.12
CA GLY A 252 -1.42 -17.26 -35.05
C GLY A 252 -2.60 -18.03 -34.43
N SER A 253 -2.69 -18.18 -33.10
CA SER A 253 -3.76 -18.97 -32.44
C SER A 253 -4.88 -18.13 -31.80
N SER A 254 -4.62 -16.87 -31.47
CA SER A 254 -5.59 -15.93 -30.87
C SER A 254 -5.46 -14.54 -31.50
N ALA A 255 -6.59 -13.83 -31.63
CA ALA A 255 -6.61 -12.44 -32.08
C ALA A 255 -6.04 -11.44 -31.05
N ARG A 256 -5.66 -11.91 -29.86
CA ARG A 256 -5.26 -11.10 -28.71
C ARG A 256 -3.97 -11.63 -28.09
N ALA A 257 -3.16 -10.75 -27.50
CA ALA A 257 -1.82 -11.07 -26.98
C ALA A 257 -1.83 -12.02 -25.76
N TYR A 258 -2.88 -11.95 -24.92
CA TYR A 258 -2.99 -12.72 -23.68
C TYR A 258 -4.34 -13.40 -23.58
N MET A 259 -4.40 -14.57 -22.96
CA MET A 259 -5.64 -15.21 -22.53
C MET A 259 -5.70 -15.25 -21.01
N VAL A 260 -6.85 -14.86 -20.46
CA VAL A 260 -7.13 -14.82 -19.02
C VAL A 260 -8.25 -15.81 -18.73
N THR A 261 -7.96 -16.80 -17.89
CA THR A 261 -8.92 -17.82 -17.48
C THR A 261 -9.40 -17.54 -16.05
N THR A 262 -10.71 -17.60 -15.87
CA THR A 262 -11.38 -17.35 -14.59
C THR A 262 -11.85 -18.64 -13.93
N SER A 263 -12.13 -18.60 -12.62
CA SER A 263 -12.64 -19.72 -11.84
C SER A 263 -14.00 -20.28 -12.31
N GLY A 264 -14.72 -19.53 -13.15
CA GLY A 264 -15.94 -20.01 -13.82
C GLY A 264 -15.68 -20.82 -15.09
N GLY A 265 -14.42 -21.04 -15.47
CA GLY A 265 -14.02 -21.72 -16.71
C GLY A 265 -14.07 -20.84 -17.95
N GLU A 266 -14.46 -19.56 -17.83
CA GLU A 266 -14.44 -18.61 -18.94
C GLU A 266 -12.99 -18.21 -19.25
N SER A 267 -12.61 -18.30 -20.53
CA SER A 267 -11.31 -17.83 -21.03
C SER A 267 -11.51 -16.69 -22.03
N LEU A 268 -10.87 -15.55 -21.76
CA LEU A 268 -11.06 -14.30 -22.49
C LEU A 268 -9.73 -13.76 -22.99
N GLY A 269 -9.71 -13.31 -24.26
CA GLY A 269 -8.53 -12.70 -24.87
C GLY A 269 -8.39 -11.20 -24.58
N TYR A 270 -7.17 -10.75 -24.28
CA TYR A 270 -6.80 -9.37 -23.96
C TYR A 270 -5.53 -8.93 -24.69
N ASP A 271 -5.45 -7.64 -25.04
CA ASP A 271 -4.22 -7.04 -25.56
C ASP A 271 -3.26 -6.65 -24.43
N VAL A 272 -3.82 -6.27 -23.27
CA VAL A 272 -3.08 -5.80 -22.11
C VAL A 272 -3.60 -6.48 -20.85
N VAL A 273 -2.69 -6.93 -19.99
CA VAL A 273 -3.00 -7.46 -18.66
C VAL A 273 -2.26 -6.63 -17.61
N ILE A 274 -3.00 -6.11 -16.65
CA ILE A 274 -2.47 -5.35 -15.52
C ILE A 274 -2.77 -6.14 -14.25
N SER A 275 -1.73 -6.67 -13.61
CA SER A 275 -1.87 -7.31 -12.30
C SER A 275 -1.72 -6.25 -11.20
N ALA A 276 -2.80 -6.06 -10.44
CA ALA A 276 -2.87 -5.24 -9.24
C ALA A 276 -3.00 -6.08 -7.95
N VAL A 277 -2.89 -7.41 -8.07
CA VAL A 277 -2.92 -8.34 -6.93
C VAL A 277 -1.55 -8.40 -6.22
N PRO A 278 -1.49 -8.83 -4.96
CA PRO A 278 -0.23 -9.05 -4.26
C PRO A 278 0.68 -10.05 -4.99
N ALA A 279 2.01 -9.93 -4.80
CA ALA A 279 2.99 -10.80 -5.45
C ALA A 279 2.73 -12.30 -5.25
N PHE A 280 2.33 -12.72 -4.05
CA PHE A 280 2.00 -14.13 -3.78
C PHE A 280 0.80 -14.64 -4.58
N ALA A 281 -0.12 -13.75 -4.97
CA ALA A 281 -1.28 -14.09 -5.81
C ALA A 281 -0.98 -13.92 -7.30
N ALA A 282 -0.05 -13.03 -7.67
CA ALA A 282 0.43 -12.88 -9.03
C ALA A 282 1.34 -14.04 -9.48
N ALA A 283 2.15 -14.59 -8.57
CA ALA A 283 3.13 -15.64 -8.90
C ALA A 283 2.50 -16.91 -9.52
N PRO A 284 1.39 -17.47 -8.99
CA PRO A 284 0.71 -18.60 -9.63
C PRO A 284 0.19 -18.30 -11.04
N LEU A 285 -0.23 -17.06 -11.31
CA LEU A 285 -0.70 -16.64 -12.64
C LEU A 285 0.42 -16.72 -13.69
N CYS A 286 1.68 -16.68 -13.24
CA CYS A 286 2.87 -16.70 -14.08
C CYS A 286 3.40 -18.13 -14.39
N GLU A 287 2.75 -19.18 -13.89
CA GLU A 287 3.29 -20.55 -13.87
C GLU A 287 3.72 -21.10 -15.23
N ASN A 288 2.97 -20.80 -16.30
CA ASN A 288 3.21 -21.41 -17.62
C ASN A 288 4.18 -20.60 -18.47
N ASP A 289 3.82 -19.37 -18.81
CA ASP A 289 4.56 -18.59 -19.83
C ASP A 289 5.54 -17.58 -19.24
N PHE A 290 5.52 -17.36 -17.91
CA PHE A 290 6.35 -16.35 -17.25
C PHE A 290 7.15 -16.93 -16.06
N PRO A 291 7.86 -18.07 -16.21
CA PRO A 291 8.52 -18.76 -15.09
C PRO A 291 9.60 -17.91 -14.40
N GLN A 292 10.33 -17.08 -15.15
CA GLN A 292 11.30 -16.15 -14.57
C GLN A 292 10.61 -15.10 -13.69
N LEU A 293 9.50 -14.54 -14.16
CA LEU A 293 8.72 -13.57 -13.39
C LEU A 293 8.15 -14.19 -12.11
N ARG A 294 7.63 -15.42 -12.20
CA ARG A 294 7.15 -16.18 -11.03
C ARG A 294 8.21 -16.27 -9.94
N VAL A 295 9.43 -16.72 -10.28
CA VAL A 295 10.53 -16.86 -9.31
C VAL A 295 10.85 -15.53 -8.63
N LEU A 296 10.82 -14.43 -9.37
CA LEU A 296 11.07 -13.09 -8.81
C LEU A 296 9.93 -12.64 -7.89
N LEU A 297 8.67 -12.90 -8.25
CA LEU A 297 7.51 -12.56 -7.43
C LEU A 297 7.48 -13.37 -6.12
N GLU A 298 7.85 -14.65 -6.16
CA GLU A 298 7.93 -15.52 -4.97
C GLU A 298 9.00 -15.08 -3.97
N ARG A 299 10.03 -14.34 -4.42
CA ARG A 299 11.04 -13.73 -3.52
C ARG A 299 10.48 -12.58 -2.68
N ILE A 300 9.34 -12.01 -3.05
CA ILE A 300 8.69 -10.95 -2.27
C ILE A 300 7.95 -11.61 -1.10
N VAL A 301 8.57 -11.59 0.07
CA VAL A 301 7.98 -12.15 1.29
C VAL A 301 6.84 -11.26 1.78
N HIS A 302 5.80 -11.88 2.34
CA HIS A 302 4.68 -11.18 2.96
C HIS A 302 4.53 -11.61 4.42
N SER A 303 4.23 -10.67 5.31
CA SER A 303 3.91 -10.95 6.71
C SER A 303 2.41 -11.04 6.93
N THR A 304 2.04 -11.88 7.89
CA THR A 304 0.66 -12.00 8.39
C THR A 304 0.49 -11.09 9.60
N SER A 305 -0.70 -10.55 9.79
CA SER A 305 -1.08 -9.85 11.02
C SER A 305 -2.50 -10.20 11.45
N ALA A 306 -2.78 -10.09 12.74
CA ALA A 306 -4.13 -10.15 13.29
C ALA A 306 -4.43 -8.86 14.06
N ILE A 307 -5.69 -8.42 14.00
CA ILE A 307 -6.17 -7.20 14.64
C ILE A 307 -7.43 -7.56 15.40
N VAL A 308 -7.39 -7.42 16.73
CA VAL A 308 -8.58 -7.55 17.56
C VAL A 308 -9.15 -6.15 17.77
N THR A 309 -10.37 -5.92 17.28
CA THR A 309 -11.12 -4.69 17.50
C THR A 309 -12.08 -4.91 18.65
N MET A 310 -12.05 -4.00 19.63
CA MET A 310 -12.95 -4.03 20.78
C MET A 310 -13.69 -2.71 20.94
N ALA A 311 -14.97 -2.77 21.28
CA ALA A 311 -15.75 -1.63 21.73
C ALA A 311 -16.13 -1.82 23.19
N ILE A 312 -15.79 -0.86 24.05
CA ILE A 312 -15.90 -0.99 25.51
C ILE A 312 -16.59 0.26 26.07
N ARG A 313 -17.57 0.06 26.96
CA ARG A 313 -18.16 1.18 27.71
C ARG A 313 -17.12 1.79 28.63
N LYS A 314 -17.03 3.12 28.67
CA LYS A 314 -16.06 3.84 29.50
C LYS A 314 -16.17 3.50 30.98
N GLU A 315 -17.38 3.23 31.48
CA GLU A 315 -17.63 2.83 32.87
C GLU A 315 -16.95 1.52 33.29
N LEU A 316 -16.59 0.67 32.32
CA LEU A 316 -15.88 -0.59 32.55
C LEU A 316 -14.36 -0.40 32.69
N LEU A 317 -13.86 0.83 32.57
CA LEU A 317 -12.45 1.19 32.67
C LEU A 317 -12.18 1.94 33.96
N GLU A 318 -11.22 1.48 34.75
CA GLU A 318 -10.75 2.23 35.94
C GLU A 318 -9.91 3.46 35.57
N ARG A 319 -9.27 3.43 34.39
CA ARG A 319 -8.38 4.49 33.92
C ARG A 319 -8.79 4.91 32.51
N GLU A 320 -8.90 6.21 32.30
CA GLU A 320 -9.18 6.73 30.96
C GLU A 320 -7.98 6.54 30.02
N PRO A 321 -8.20 6.02 28.80
CA PRO A 321 -7.15 5.96 27.79
C PRO A 321 -6.70 7.36 27.36
N HIS A 322 -5.39 7.55 27.27
CA HIS A 322 -4.77 8.82 26.86
C HIS A 322 -4.08 8.70 25.49
N GLY A 323 -4.10 9.79 24.72
CA GLY A 323 -3.51 9.85 23.38
C GLY A 323 -4.28 9.04 22.34
N SER A 324 -3.58 8.68 21.27
CA SER A 324 -4.09 7.90 20.14
C SER A 324 -3.83 6.40 20.28
N GLY A 325 -2.99 5.99 21.24
CA GLY A 325 -2.59 4.59 21.42
C GLY A 325 -1.16 4.45 21.93
N TYR A 326 -0.64 3.24 21.87
CA TYR A 326 0.72 2.90 22.26
C TYR A 326 1.29 1.72 21.45
N LEU A 327 2.62 1.66 21.36
CA LEU A 327 3.38 0.56 20.75
C LEU A 327 4.27 -0.10 21.79
N LEU A 328 4.59 -1.38 21.61
CA LEU A 328 5.49 -2.11 22.51
C LEU A 328 6.92 -2.09 21.97
N ALA A 329 7.87 -1.74 22.82
CA ALA A 329 9.29 -1.83 22.51
C ALA A 329 9.68 -3.30 22.22
N PRO A 330 10.74 -3.56 21.41
CA PRO A 330 11.09 -4.91 20.98
C PRO A 330 11.42 -5.89 22.11
N ASP A 331 11.81 -5.38 23.28
CA ASP A 331 12.22 -6.12 24.47
C ASP A 331 11.12 -6.30 25.51
N GLU A 332 9.95 -5.69 25.30
CA GLU A 332 8.79 -6.06 26.10
C GLU A 332 8.47 -7.53 25.82
N GLN A 333 8.26 -8.31 26.89
CA GLN A 333 7.73 -9.67 26.82
C GLN A 333 6.24 -9.60 26.46
N GLY A 334 5.94 -9.05 25.29
CA GLY A 334 4.61 -8.77 24.80
C GLY A 334 4.33 -9.57 23.54
N ILE A 335 3.21 -10.28 23.54
CA ILE A 335 2.69 -11.00 22.38
C ILE A 335 2.18 -10.00 21.30
N LEU A 336 1.77 -8.81 21.72
CA LEU A 336 1.15 -7.78 20.91
C LEU A 336 2.13 -6.69 20.44
N THR A 337 1.85 -6.11 19.28
CA THR A 337 2.63 -5.03 18.66
C THR A 337 2.27 -3.67 19.24
N GLY A 338 0.99 -3.44 19.56
CA GLY A 338 0.48 -2.16 20.05
C GLY A 338 -1.04 -2.09 20.07
N CYS A 339 -1.56 -0.95 20.52
CA CYS A 339 -2.99 -0.67 20.61
C CYS A 339 -3.27 0.75 20.12
N THR A 340 -4.32 0.93 19.31
CA THR A 340 -4.82 2.23 18.86
C THR A 340 -6.21 2.47 19.44
N TYR A 341 -6.44 3.66 19.99
CA TYR A 341 -7.76 4.11 20.44
C TYR A 341 -8.49 4.83 19.30
N SER A 342 -9.11 4.06 18.41
CA SER A 342 -9.72 4.56 17.18
C SER A 342 -10.77 5.65 17.42
N SER A 343 -11.63 5.55 18.45
CA SER A 343 -12.63 6.59 18.73
C SER A 343 -12.06 7.85 19.37
N LEU A 344 -10.91 7.76 20.05
CA LEU A 344 -10.19 8.94 20.55
C LEU A 344 -9.37 9.65 19.47
N LYS A 345 -8.87 8.88 18.50
CA LYS A 345 -8.10 9.41 17.38
C LYS A 345 -9.03 10.03 16.33
N TRP A 346 -10.12 9.37 15.98
CA TRP A 346 -11.01 9.76 14.90
C TRP A 346 -12.42 10.03 15.42
N LYS A 347 -12.93 11.24 15.19
CA LYS A 347 -14.31 11.61 15.55
C LYS A 347 -15.31 10.74 14.77
N GLY A 348 -16.39 10.33 15.45
CA GLY A 348 -17.50 9.60 14.81
C GLY A 348 -17.24 8.12 14.55
N ARG A 349 -16.32 7.49 15.30
CA ARG A 349 -16.11 6.02 15.22
C ARG A 349 -16.92 5.21 16.24
N ALA A 350 -17.35 5.85 17.32
CA ALA A 350 -18.17 5.26 18.36
C ALA A 350 -18.95 6.36 19.10
N PRO A 351 -20.04 6.02 19.81
CA PRO A 351 -20.69 6.90 20.77
C PRO A 351 -19.74 7.44 21.85
N ASP A 352 -20.09 8.57 22.47
CA ASP A 352 -19.22 9.26 23.43
C ASP A 352 -18.96 8.45 24.71
N ASP A 353 -19.84 7.53 25.09
CA ASP A 353 -19.68 6.63 26.25
C ASP A 353 -18.91 5.33 25.91
N VAL A 354 -18.46 5.17 24.65
CA VAL A 354 -17.78 3.96 24.15
C VAL A 354 -16.37 4.28 23.64
N ILE A 355 -15.40 3.46 24.04
CA ILE A 355 -14.07 3.42 23.45
C ILE A 355 -14.00 2.30 22.41
N LEU A 356 -13.78 2.67 21.16
CA LEU A 356 -13.40 1.73 20.11
C LEU A 356 -11.88 1.70 20.00
N LEU A 357 -11.29 0.51 20.13
CA LEU A 357 -9.85 0.31 20.08
C LEU A 357 -9.48 -0.90 19.23
N ARG A 358 -8.21 -0.93 18.80
CA ARG A 358 -7.64 -1.96 17.95
C ARG A 358 -6.31 -2.43 18.51
N ILE A 359 -6.20 -3.72 18.81
CA ILE A 359 -5.00 -4.35 19.35
C ILE A 359 -4.37 -5.18 18.24
N PHE A 360 -3.09 -4.94 17.99
CA PHE A 360 -2.36 -5.49 16.85
C PHE A 360 -1.45 -6.64 17.27
N PHE A 361 -1.50 -7.74 16.52
CA PHE A 361 -0.62 -8.90 16.64
C PHE A 361 0.08 -9.11 15.30
N GLY A 362 1.26 -8.51 15.14
CA GLY A 362 1.96 -8.48 13.84
C GLY A 362 3.42 -8.92 13.92
N ARG A 363 4.17 -8.45 14.92
CA ARG A 363 5.63 -8.67 15.00
C ARG A 363 6.01 -10.10 15.36
N ASN A 364 5.27 -10.71 16.29
CA ASN A 364 5.54 -12.08 16.76
C ASN A 364 4.76 -13.11 15.95
N GLU A 365 5.44 -14.15 15.48
CA GLU A 365 4.83 -15.14 14.60
C GLU A 365 3.78 -16.02 15.26
N GLY A 366 4.06 -16.51 16.47
CA GLY A 366 3.15 -17.43 17.15
C GLY A 366 1.72 -16.89 17.35
N PRO A 367 1.55 -15.71 17.97
CA PRO A 367 0.23 -15.25 18.38
C PRO A 367 -0.79 -15.03 17.26
N ARG A 368 -0.37 -14.47 16.13
CA ARG A 368 -1.26 -14.09 15.01
C ARG A 368 -1.95 -15.26 14.31
N HIS A 369 -1.46 -16.49 14.52
CA HIS A 369 -2.05 -17.73 13.96
C HIS A 369 -2.95 -18.47 14.96
N ARG A 370 -3.08 -17.98 16.20
CA ARG A 370 -3.96 -18.58 17.23
C ARG A 370 -5.43 -18.38 16.89
N ALA A 371 -6.30 -19.16 17.55
CA ALA A 371 -7.75 -19.02 17.47
C ALA A 371 -8.23 -17.63 17.96
N ASP A 372 -9.43 -17.22 17.53
CA ASP A 372 -9.98 -15.90 17.87
C ASP A 372 -10.16 -15.74 19.37
N GLU A 373 -10.66 -16.76 20.04
CA GLU A 373 -10.92 -16.77 21.48
C GLU A 373 -9.63 -16.53 22.29
N GLU A 374 -8.52 -17.13 21.86
CA GLU A 374 -7.21 -16.90 22.49
C GLU A 374 -6.73 -15.47 22.29
N LEU A 375 -6.90 -14.91 21.08
CA LEU A 375 -6.55 -13.52 20.79
C LEU A 375 -7.42 -12.54 21.59
N PHE A 376 -8.70 -12.86 21.78
CA PHE A 376 -9.62 -12.07 22.60
C PHE A 376 -9.21 -12.08 24.06
N GLU A 377 -8.82 -13.23 24.63
CA GLU A 377 -8.31 -13.27 26.00
C GLU A 377 -7.00 -12.49 26.16
N LEU A 378 -6.07 -12.59 25.21
CA LEU A 378 -4.84 -11.80 25.21
C LEU A 378 -5.14 -10.30 25.17
N ALA A 379 -6.06 -9.88 24.31
CA ALA A 379 -6.52 -8.50 24.23
C ALA A 379 -7.16 -8.02 25.54
N LYS A 380 -8.07 -8.81 26.14
CA LYS A 380 -8.70 -8.48 27.43
C LYS A 380 -7.68 -8.37 28.56
N ASN A 381 -6.69 -9.26 28.61
CA ASN A 381 -5.63 -9.24 29.62
C ASN A 381 -4.76 -7.99 29.51
N GLU A 382 -4.43 -7.57 28.29
CA GLU A 382 -3.72 -6.31 28.05
C GLU A 382 -4.54 -5.11 28.57
N LEU A 383 -5.83 -5.05 28.25
CA LEU A 383 -6.69 -3.95 28.70
C LEU A 383 -6.92 -3.95 30.21
N ARG A 384 -7.02 -5.13 30.85
CA ARG A 384 -7.04 -5.27 32.32
C ARG A 384 -5.78 -4.65 32.92
N ALA A 385 -4.61 -4.99 32.39
CA ALA A 385 -3.34 -4.50 32.91
C ALA A 385 -3.15 -2.99 32.71
N LYS A 386 -3.57 -2.44 31.57
CA LYS A 386 -3.33 -1.03 31.22
C LYS A 386 -4.41 -0.08 31.70
N LEU A 387 -5.67 -0.43 31.47
CA LEU A 387 -6.83 0.44 31.69
C LEU A 387 -7.70 0.00 32.87
N GLY A 388 -7.37 -1.11 33.54
CA GLY A 388 -8.20 -1.67 34.60
C GLY A 388 -9.56 -2.14 34.07
N PHE A 389 -9.60 -2.62 32.83
CA PHE A 389 -10.85 -3.09 32.19
C PHE A 389 -11.47 -4.25 32.98
N ARG A 390 -12.76 -4.16 33.32
CA ARG A 390 -13.54 -5.21 33.98
C ARG A 390 -14.87 -5.45 33.26
N GLY A 391 -15.22 -6.70 33.01
CA GLY A 391 -16.46 -7.07 32.31
C GLY A 391 -16.20 -7.51 30.86
N ASP A 392 -17.23 -7.39 30.03
CA ASP A 392 -17.22 -7.84 28.62
C ASP A 392 -17.37 -6.65 27.66
N PRO A 393 -16.68 -6.68 26.51
CA PRO A 393 -16.82 -5.65 25.50
C PRO A 393 -18.17 -5.75 24.78
N LEU A 394 -18.66 -4.62 24.27
CA LEU A 394 -19.83 -4.53 23.38
C LEU A 394 -19.58 -5.19 22.02
N LEU A 395 -18.32 -5.18 21.58
CA LEU A 395 -17.85 -5.78 20.33
C LEU A 395 -16.49 -6.40 20.57
N CYS A 396 -16.26 -7.60 20.03
CA CYS A 396 -14.95 -8.21 19.96
C CYS A 396 -14.82 -8.96 18.63
N GLU A 397 -14.11 -8.37 17.67
CA GLU A 397 -13.91 -8.95 16.34
C GLU A 397 -12.43 -9.11 16.02
N CYS A 398 -12.07 -10.23 15.41
CA CYS A 398 -10.73 -10.46 14.88
C CYS A 398 -10.73 -10.28 13.37
N THR A 399 -9.78 -9.52 12.85
CA THR A 399 -9.45 -9.49 11.42
C THR A 399 -8.04 -10.04 11.23
N ARG A 400 -7.89 -11.09 10.42
CA ARG A 400 -6.59 -11.63 10.01
C ARG A 400 -6.26 -11.22 8.58
N TRP A 401 -5.07 -10.67 8.40
CA TRP A 401 -4.50 -10.36 7.10
C TRP A 401 -3.38 -11.35 6.81
N VAL A 402 -3.74 -12.55 6.35
CA VAL A 402 -2.79 -13.58 5.93
C VAL A 402 -2.01 -13.07 4.73
N GLN A 403 -0.67 -13.08 4.83
CA GLN A 403 0.23 -12.49 3.81
C GLN A 403 -0.16 -11.04 3.43
N GLY A 404 -0.68 -10.28 4.39
CA GLY A 404 -1.23 -8.95 4.16
C GLY A 404 -0.20 -7.89 3.79
N LEU A 405 1.00 -7.94 4.37
CA LEU A 405 1.99 -6.87 4.25
C LEU A 405 3.27 -7.35 3.56
N PRO A 406 3.57 -6.87 2.35
CA PRO A 406 4.84 -7.19 1.69
C PRO A 406 6.01 -6.64 2.52
N GLN A 407 7.07 -7.44 2.61
CA GLN A 407 8.27 -7.15 3.38
C GLN A 407 9.39 -6.72 2.42
N TYR A 408 9.59 -5.42 2.29
CA TYR A 408 10.64 -4.86 1.44
C TYR A 408 11.99 -5.02 2.13
N HIS A 409 12.61 -6.19 1.97
CA HIS A 409 13.92 -6.46 2.54
C HIS A 409 15.04 -5.70 1.80
N CYS A 410 16.23 -5.63 2.40
CA CYS A 410 17.44 -5.20 1.69
C CYS A 410 17.59 -5.97 0.36
N GLY A 411 17.82 -5.24 -0.74
CA GLY A 411 17.83 -5.76 -2.10
C GLY A 411 16.49 -5.65 -2.83
N HIS A 412 15.42 -5.18 -2.19
CA HIS A 412 14.09 -5.09 -2.82
C HIS A 412 14.07 -4.21 -4.08
N LEU A 413 14.81 -3.09 -4.07
CA LEU A 413 14.90 -2.23 -5.26
C LEU A 413 15.67 -2.89 -6.42
N GLU A 414 16.64 -3.75 -6.12
CA GLU A 414 17.35 -4.53 -7.14
C GLU A 414 16.43 -5.60 -7.74
N LEU A 415 15.65 -6.28 -6.88
CA LEU A 415 14.59 -7.18 -7.31
C LEU A 415 13.55 -6.47 -8.19
N MET A 416 13.19 -5.22 -7.88
CA MET A 416 12.30 -4.43 -8.74
C MET A 416 12.88 -4.17 -10.13
N ASN A 417 14.19 -3.91 -10.22
CA ASN A 417 14.87 -3.74 -11.50
C ASN A 417 14.94 -5.06 -12.29
N GLU A 418 15.13 -6.19 -11.62
CA GLU A 418 15.07 -7.52 -12.25
C GLU A 418 13.67 -7.80 -12.81
N ILE A 419 12.62 -7.51 -12.05
CA ILE A 419 11.22 -7.64 -12.50
C ILE A 419 10.95 -6.74 -13.72
N ASP A 420 11.39 -5.48 -13.70
CA ASP A 420 11.20 -4.57 -14.83
C ASP A 420 11.87 -5.08 -16.11
N ARG A 421 13.05 -5.70 -16.01
CA ARG A 421 13.75 -6.31 -17.16
C ARG A 421 12.99 -7.52 -17.71
N VAL A 422 12.47 -8.39 -16.84
CA VAL A 422 11.67 -9.52 -17.31
C VAL A 422 10.38 -9.00 -17.99
N LEU A 423 9.73 -7.99 -17.43
CA LEU A 423 8.53 -7.41 -18.02
C LEU A 423 8.78 -6.74 -19.38
N SER A 424 10.00 -6.26 -19.68
CA SER A 424 10.29 -5.68 -21.00
C SER A 424 10.24 -6.71 -22.14
N ASP A 425 10.39 -7.99 -21.82
CA ASP A 425 10.28 -9.09 -22.79
C ASP A 425 8.82 -9.51 -23.03
N HIS A 426 7.86 -8.96 -22.27
CA HIS A 426 6.44 -9.28 -22.32
C HIS A 426 5.58 -8.00 -22.50
N PRO A 427 5.60 -7.38 -23.70
CA PRO A 427 4.85 -6.15 -23.96
C PRO A 427 3.34 -6.35 -23.79
N GLY A 428 2.69 -5.43 -23.06
CA GLY A 428 1.28 -5.54 -22.70
C GLY A 428 1.04 -6.14 -21.31
N LEU A 429 2.06 -6.69 -20.64
CA LEU A 429 1.98 -7.13 -19.25
C LEU A 429 2.51 -6.05 -18.29
N PHE A 430 1.70 -5.67 -17.30
CA PHE A 430 2.06 -4.65 -16.32
C PHE A 430 1.75 -5.11 -14.89
N LEU A 431 2.57 -4.63 -13.94
CA LEU A 431 2.37 -4.87 -12.52
C LEU A 431 2.18 -3.54 -11.77
N THR A 432 1.32 -3.54 -10.74
CA THR A 432 1.13 -2.40 -9.86
C THR A 432 0.67 -2.84 -8.46
N GLY A 433 0.85 -1.96 -7.47
CA GLY A 433 0.30 -2.15 -6.13
C GLY A 433 1.33 -2.41 -5.04
N THR A 434 0.87 -2.98 -3.92
CA THR A 434 1.62 -2.93 -2.65
C THR A 434 2.92 -3.71 -2.66
N SER A 435 3.09 -4.70 -3.53
CA SER A 435 4.28 -5.56 -3.53
C SER A 435 5.51 -4.93 -4.18
N TYR A 436 5.37 -3.79 -4.86
CA TYR A 436 6.41 -3.24 -5.71
C TYR A 436 7.10 -2.01 -5.13
N ARG A 437 6.55 -0.80 -5.33
CA ARG A 437 7.23 0.48 -5.03
C ARG A 437 6.44 1.36 -4.05
N GLY A 438 6.00 0.75 -2.96
CA GLY A 438 5.40 1.41 -1.81
C GLY A 438 4.12 0.71 -1.34
N VAL A 439 3.95 0.67 -0.02
CA VAL A 439 2.88 -0.11 0.64
C VAL A 439 1.67 0.73 1.03
N GLY A 440 1.84 2.05 1.18
CA GLY A 440 0.76 2.93 1.60
C GLY A 440 -0.27 3.17 0.50
N ILE A 441 -1.49 3.55 0.89
CA ILE A 441 -2.52 4.02 -0.05
C ILE A 441 -2.00 5.14 -0.98
N PRO A 442 -1.28 6.18 -0.50
CA PRO A 442 -0.73 7.20 -1.38
C PRO A 442 0.25 6.63 -2.42
N ASP A 443 1.08 5.66 -2.01
CA ASP A 443 2.05 5.02 -2.90
C ASP A 443 1.34 4.14 -3.95
N CYS A 444 0.29 3.45 -3.55
CA CYS A 444 -0.55 2.66 -4.45
C CYS A 444 -1.23 3.53 -5.51
N VAL A 445 -1.78 4.68 -5.13
CA VAL A 445 -2.38 5.64 -6.08
C VAL A 445 -1.32 6.21 -7.03
N LYS A 446 -0.15 6.58 -6.51
CA LYS A 446 0.98 7.05 -7.33
C LYS A 446 1.45 6.00 -8.34
N GLN A 447 1.65 4.76 -7.88
CA GLN A 447 2.03 3.64 -8.75
C GLN A 447 0.96 3.36 -9.80
N ALA A 448 -0.31 3.34 -9.41
CA ALA A 448 -1.43 3.12 -10.31
C ALA A 448 -1.49 4.18 -11.42
N LYS A 449 -1.30 5.46 -11.09
CA LYS A 449 -1.23 6.53 -12.08
C LYS A 449 -0.08 6.34 -13.07
N ALA A 450 1.10 5.98 -12.59
CA ALA A 450 2.26 5.72 -13.43
C ALA A 450 2.04 4.50 -14.35
N THR A 451 1.43 3.42 -13.83
CA THR A 451 1.05 2.24 -14.62
C THR A 451 0.02 2.61 -15.69
N ALA A 452 -1.01 3.38 -15.35
CA ALA A 452 -2.02 3.83 -16.31
C ALA A 452 -1.40 4.64 -17.46
N SER A 453 -0.45 5.54 -17.16
CA SER A 453 0.26 6.29 -18.21
C SER A 453 1.14 5.42 -19.10
N ARG A 454 1.82 4.41 -18.55
CA ARG A 454 2.59 3.44 -19.36
C ARG A 454 1.68 2.61 -20.29
N VAL A 455 0.52 2.19 -19.77
CA VAL A 455 -0.47 1.43 -20.54
C VAL A 455 -1.08 2.30 -21.63
N ALA A 456 -1.42 3.56 -21.34
CA ALA A 456 -1.95 4.48 -22.33
C ALA A 456 -0.94 4.73 -23.47
N ALA A 457 0.34 4.94 -23.13
CA ALA A 457 1.40 5.09 -24.13
C ALA A 457 1.54 3.83 -25.00
N TYR A 458 1.53 2.64 -24.41
CA TYR A 458 1.56 1.37 -25.13
C TYR A 458 0.36 1.23 -26.10
N VAL A 459 -0.85 1.56 -25.64
CA VAL A 459 -2.06 1.52 -26.47
C VAL A 459 -1.96 2.49 -27.66
N GLU A 460 -1.43 3.70 -27.44
CA GLU A 460 -1.22 4.68 -28.52
C GLU A 460 -0.17 4.20 -29.55
N GLU A 461 0.92 3.59 -29.09
CA GLU A 461 1.98 3.06 -29.96
C GLU A 461 1.46 1.92 -30.86
N GLU A 462 0.73 0.97 -30.29
CA GLU A 462 0.13 -0.14 -31.04
C GLU A 462 -0.92 0.33 -32.06
N GLN A 463 -1.71 1.37 -31.72
CA GLN A 463 -2.65 1.99 -32.65
C GLN A 463 -1.93 2.66 -33.82
N ARG A 464 -0.82 3.38 -33.58
CA ARG A 464 -0.02 3.98 -34.65
C ARG A 464 0.67 2.92 -35.53
N GLY A 465 1.21 1.87 -34.92
CA GLY A 465 1.83 0.74 -35.63
C GLY A 465 0.85 -0.01 -36.54
N SER A 466 -0.40 -0.18 -36.08
CA SER A 466 -1.47 -0.80 -36.87
C SER A 466 -1.94 0.08 -38.04
N ALA A 467 -2.07 1.39 -37.82
CA ALA A 467 -2.43 2.34 -38.88
C ALA A 467 -1.36 2.40 -39.99
N GLY A 468 -0.07 2.34 -39.63
CA GLY A 468 1.04 2.30 -40.59
C GLY A 468 1.13 1.01 -41.41
N LYS A 469 0.68 -0.13 -40.87
CA LYS A 469 0.57 -1.40 -41.63
C LYS A 469 -0.59 -1.36 -42.63
N ASN A 470 -1.73 -0.78 -42.28
CA ASN A 470 -2.89 -0.66 -43.18
C ASN A 470 -2.63 0.26 -44.39
N LEU A 471 -1.88 1.35 -44.21
CA LEU A 471 -1.47 2.25 -45.31
C LEU A 471 -0.54 1.55 -46.33
N LYS A 472 0.32 0.63 -45.89
CA LYS A 472 1.19 -0.15 -46.79
C LYS A 472 0.47 -1.27 -47.53
N HIS A 473 -0.69 -1.73 -47.05
CA HIS A 473 -1.51 -2.69 -47.80
C HIS A 473 -2.38 -1.97 -48.85
N GLN A 474 -2.91 -0.78 -48.54
CA GLN A 474 -3.63 0.02 -49.53
C GLN A 474 -2.74 0.51 -50.69
N SER A 475 -1.45 0.78 -50.45
CA SER A 475 -0.52 1.16 -51.52
C SER A 475 -0.04 -0.01 -52.40
N VAL A 476 -0.41 -1.26 -52.10
CA VAL A 476 -0.02 -2.44 -52.89
C VAL A 476 -1.19 -2.94 -53.77
N ASP A 477 -2.43 -2.55 -53.46
CA ASP A 477 -3.60 -2.88 -54.27
C ASP A 477 -3.90 -1.85 -55.38
N ASP A 478 -3.39 -0.62 -55.29
CA ASP A 478 -3.55 0.40 -56.34
C ASP A 478 -2.57 0.24 -57.53
N ASP A 479 -1.55 -0.62 -57.42
CA ASP A 479 -0.56 -0.90 -58.47
C ASP A 479 -0.89 -2.16 -59.30
N ARG A 480 -2.13 -2.69 -59.21
CA ARG A 480 -2.57 -3.91 -59.94
C ARG A 480 -3.76 -3.72 -60.88
N GLU A 481 -4.16 -2.50 -61.20
CA GLU A 481 -5.04 -2.20 -62.34
C GLU A 481 -4.36 -1.24 -63.31
N GLY A 482 -3.44 -1.77 -64.12
CA GLY A 482 -2.83 -0.99 -65.19
C GLY A 482 -1.90 -1.82 -66.06
N VAL A 483 -2.27 -1.96 -67.33
CA VAL A 483 -1.44 -2.41 -68.45
C VAL A 483 -1.39 -3.94 -68.68
N TYR A 484 -2.48 -4.47 -69.27
CA TYR A 484 -2.38 -5.49 -70.31
C TYR A 484 -3.11 -4.98 -71.57
N GLY A 485 -2.43 -5.02 -72.72
CA GLY A 485 -2.92 -4.66 -74.06
C GLY A 485 -2.12 -3.47 -74.62
N GLU A 486 -1.43 -3.52 -75.76
CA GLU A 486 -1.50 -4.40 -76.92
C GLU A 486 -0.11 -4.50 -77.59
N SER A 487 0.11 -5.59 -78.30
CA SER A 487 1.22 -5.74 -79.26
C SER A 487 0.71 -5.54 -80.70
N VAL A 488 1.66 -5.36 -81.63
CA VAL A 488 1.64 -5.73 -83.06
C VAL A 488 1.67 -4.57 -84.09
N CYS A 489 2.87 -4.47 -84.69
CA CYS A 489 3.24 -4.18 -86.09
C CYS A 489 3.10 -2.80 -86.75
N ALA A 490 4.17 -2.57 -87.55
CA ALA A 490 4.43 -1.60 -88.62
C ALA A 490 5.04 -0.25 -88.18
#